data_AF-A0A224X788-F1
#
_entry.id   AF-A0A224X788-F1
#
_cell.length_a   1.000
_cell.length_b   1.000
_cell.length_c   1.000
_cell.angle_alpha   90.00
_cell.angle_beta   90.00
_cell.angle_gamma   90.00
#
_symmetry.space_group_name_H-M   'P 1'
#
loop_
_entity.id
_entity.type
_entity.pdbx_description
1 polymer ?
#
loop_
_entity_poly.entity_id
_entity_poly.type
_entity_poly.pdbx_seq_one_letter_code
_entity_poly.pdbx_strand_id
1 'polypeptide(L)'
;MTLEEIKTWVDNKLSAFKLRMRIGSNAEDKNLRQMLTSSATTLIRLTGARDLDDPTLVSLIFDRARYEYNDALDEFVGNYHEEINMLYVQYGLEGDADDNKPETGQE
;
A
#
# COMPACT_ATOMS: atom_id res chain seq x y z
N MET A 1 3.33 9.52 -6.13
CA MET A 1 4.37 8.58 -5.69
C MET A 1 4.87 7.80 -6.89
N THR A 2 6.19 7.70 -7.05
CA THR A 2 6.87 7.05 -8.16
C THR A 2 7.23 5.61 -7.81
N LEU A 3 7.49 4.79 -8.84
CA LEU A 3 7.94 3.42 -8.63
C LEU A 3 9.29 3.33 -7.90
N GLU A 4 10.20 4.27 -8.13
CA GLU A 4 11.52 4.27 -7.48
C GLU A 4 11.44 4.66 -5.99
N GLU A 5 10.52 5.56 -5.62
CA GLU A 5 10.22 5.84 -4.20
C GLU A 5 9.68 4.59 -3.50
N ILE A 6 8.76 3.86 -4.15
CA ILE A 6 8.19 2.62 -3.62
C ILE A 6 9.28 1.55 -3.44
N LYS A 7 10.12 1.33 -4.45
CA LYS A 7 11.22 0.35 -4.36
C LYS A 7 12.20 0.70 -3.24
N THR A 8 12.56 1.96 -3.10
CA THR A 8 13.42 2.45 -2.01
C THR A 8 12.80 2.15 -0.65
N TRP A 9 11.51 2.42 -0.48
CA TRP A 9 10.79 2.08 0.74
C TRP A 9 10.74 0.57 0.99
N VAL A 10 10.46 -0.24 -0.04
CA VAL A 10 10.47 -1.71 0.04
C VAL A 10 11.81 -2.23 0.53
N ASP A 11 12.90 -1.66 0.02
CA ASP A 11 14.25 -2.05 0.43
C ASP A 11 14.48 -1.81 1.93
N ASN A 12 13.94 -0.71 2.48
CA ASN A 12 14.00 -0.39 3.90
C ASN A 12 13.09 -1.28 4.76
N LYS A 13 11.99 -1.79 4.21
CA LYS A 13 11.02 -2.62 4.95
C LYS A 13 11.25 -4.12 4.83
N LEU A 14 12.10 -4.58 3.91
CA LEU A 14 12.32 -6.00 3.68
C LEU A 14 12.69 -6.77 4.95
N SER A 15 13.61 -6.24 5.77
CA SER A 15 14.03 -6.90 7.02
C SER A 15 12.87 -7.06 8.01
N ALA A 16 12.00 -6.05 8.13
CA ALA A 16 10.82 -6.10 8.99
C ALA A 16 9.79 -7.11 8.47
N PHE A 17 9.58 -7.15 7.15
CA PHE A 17 8.68 -8.12 6.53
C PHE A 17 9.18 -9.56 6.72
N LYS A 18 10.48 -9.81 6.49
CA LYS A 18 11.11 -11.11 6.73
C LYS A 18 10.99 -11.57 8.18
N LEU A 19 11.18 -10.65 9.13
CA LEU A 19 10.96 -10.92 10.55
C LEU A 19 9.52 -11.35 10.82
N ARG A 20 8.53 -10.63 10.27
CA ARG A 20 7.09 -10.98 10.38
C ARG A 20 6.79 -12.37 9.80
N MET A 21 7.43 -12.73 8.69
CA MET A 21 7.28 -14.00 8.00
C MET A 21 8.14 -15.13 8.58
N ARG A 22 9.01 -14.85 9.56
CA ARG A 22 10.00 -15.78 10.12
C ARG A 22 10.99 -16.33 9.07
N ILE A 23 11.32 -15.52 8.06
CA ILE A 23 12.28 -15.86 7.00
C ILE A 23 13.68 -15.39 7.41
N GLY A 24 14.59 -16.35 7.65
CA GLY A 24 15.96 -16.06 8.07
C GLY A 24 17.01 -16.02 6.94
N SER A 25 16.68 -16.51 5.74
CA SER A 25 17.61 -16.57 4.60
C SER A 25 17.39 -15.42 3.62
N ASN A 26 18.35 -15.19 2.72
CA ASN A 26 18.23 -14.17 1.65
C ASN A 26 17.88 -14.78 0.27
N ALA A 27 17.63 -16.09 0.20
CA ALA A 27 17.41 -16.79 -1.07
C ALA A 27 16.18 -16.27 -1.83
N GLU A 28 15.18 -15.81 -1.09
CA GLU A 28 13.90 -15.35 -1.64
C GLU A 28 13.77 -13.82 -1.71
N ASP A 29 14.81 -13.06 -1.34
CA ASP A 29 14.74 -11.59 -1.20
C ASP A 29 14.22 -10.90 -2.46
N LYS A 30 14.63 -11.38 -3.64
CA LYS A 30 14.16 -10.85 -4.92
C LYS A 30 12.64 -11.01 -5.07
N ASN A 31 12.12 -12.18 -4.74
CA ASN A 31 10.68 -12.48 -4.81
C ASN A 31 9.90 -11.65 -3.76
N LEU A 32 10.40 -11.59 -2.53
CA LEU A 32 9.78 -10.81 -1.46
C LEU A 32 9.71 -9.31 -1.80
N ARG A 33 10.76 -8.74 -2.40
CA ARG A 33 10.73 -7.35 -2.89
C ARG A 33 9.69 -7.15 -3.99
N GLN A 34 9.53 -8.10 -4.90
CA GLN A 34 8.51 -8.05 -5.95
C GLN A 34 7.09 -8.06 -5.36
N MET A 35 6.81 -8.97 -4.42
CA MET A 35 5.52 -9.06 -3.72
C MET A 35 5.20 -7.79 -2.93
N LEU A 36 6.18 -7.25 -2.18
CA LEU A 36 6.01 -5.99 -1.45
C LEU A 36 5.78 -4.80 -2.39
N THR A 37 6.53 -4.71 -3.49
CA THR A 37 6.36 -3.63 -4.49
C THR A 37 5.00 -3.69 -5.16
N SER A 38 4.56 -4.90 -5.55
CA SER A 38 3.23 -5.17 -6.12
C SER A 38 2.12 -4.77 -5.15
N SER A 39 2.28 -5.16 -3.88
CA SER A 39 1.31 -4.87 -2.81
C SER A 39 1.21 -3.39 -2.50
N ALA A 40 2.34 -2.69 -2.34
CA ALA A 40 2.39 -1.25 -2.15
C ALA A 40 1.73 -0.51 -3.32
N THR A 41 2.14 -0.82 -4.55
CA THR A 41 1.58 -0.19 -5.75
C THR A 41 0.07 -0.38 -5.85
N THR A 42 -0.42 -1.58 -5.54
CA THR A 42 -1.85 -1.90 -5.60
C THR A 42 -2.62 -1.10 -4.55
N LEU A 43 -2.18 -1.11 -3.29
CA LEU A 43 -2.88 -0.43 -2.20
C LEU A 43 -2.85 1.09 -2.35
N ILE A 44 -1.74 1.67 -2.80
CA ILE A 44 -1.67 3.10 -3.13
C ILE A 44 -2.70 3.47 -4.20
N ARG A 45 -2.84 2.65 -5.26
CA ARG A 45 -3.82 2.89 -6.32
C ARG A 45 -5.25 2.78 -5.84
N LEU A 46 -5.55 1.81 -4.98
CA LEU A 46 -6.90 1.59 -4.45
C LEU A 46 -7.33 2.66 -3.46
N THR A 47 -6.41 3.13 -2.62
CA THR A 47 -6.71 4.02 -1.50
C THR A 47 -6.43 5.49 -1.80
N GLY A 48 -5.59 5.78 -2.79
CA GLY A 48 -5.05 7.12 -3.01
C GLY A 48 -3.98 7.54 -1.99
N ALA A 49 -3.53 6.63 -1.12
CA ALA A 49 -2.58 6.93 -0.05
C ALA A 49 -1.28 7.56 -0.57
N ARG A 50 -0.84 8.62 0.12
CA ARG A 50 0.34 9.41 -0.23
C ARG A 50 1.49 9.28 0.79
N ASP A 51 1.22 8.65 1.93
CA ASP A 51 2.18 8.39 2.98
C ASP A 51 2.46 6.87 3.07
N LEU A 52 3.68 6.47 2.73
CA LEU A 52 4.13 5.08 2.79
C LEU A 52 4.44 4.58 4.20
N ASP A 53 4.56 5.48 5.17
CA ASP A 53 4.82 5.13 6.56
C ASP A 53 3.54 5.18 7.43
N ASP A 54 2.37 5.43 6.84
CA ASP A 54 1.07 5.23 7.50
C ASP A 54 0.99 3.79 8.05
N PRO A 55 0.81 3.59 9.37
CA PRO A 55 0.83 2.25 9.99
C PRO A 55 -0.22 1.28 9.43
N THR A 56 -1.39 1.80 9.03
CA THR A 56 -2.49 1.01 8.45
C THR A 56 -2.09 0.56 7.04
N LEU A 57 -1.55 1.48 6.23
CA LEU A 57 -1.06 1.14 4.90
C LEU A 57 0.08 0.12 4.97
N VAL A 58 1.07 0.32 5.86
CA VAL A 58 2.19 -0.62 6.03
C VAL A 58 1.68 -2.02 6.40
N SER A 59 0.72 -2.10 7.32
CA SER A 59 0.13 -3.37 7.75
C SER A 59 -0.55 -4.09 6.59
N LEU A 60 -1.36 -3.38 5.79
CA LEU A 60 -2.03 -3.93 4.61
C LEU A 60 -1.04 -4.38 3.53
N ILE A 61 0.03 -3.62 3.28
CA ILE A 61 1.07 -4.02 2.31
C ILE A 61 1.70 -5.34 2.73
N PHE A 62 2.02 -5.48 4.02
CA PHE A 62 2.60 -6.71 4.55
C PHE A 62 1.62 -7.87 4.51
N ASP A 63 0.35 -7.64 4.86
CA ASP A 63 -0.66 -8.70 4.81
C ASP A 63 -0.95 -9.14 3.38
N ARG A 64 -1.08 -8.23 2.42
CA ARG A 64 -1.27 -8.59 1.01
C ARG A 64 -0.08 -9.39 0.48
N ALA A 65 1.15 -8.97 0.78
CA ALA A 65 2.35 -9.70 0.39
C ALA A 65 2.43 -11.08 1.05
N ARG A 66 1.95 -11.22 2.29
CA ARG A 66 1.84 -12.52 2.97
C ARG A 66 0.80 -13.43 2.33
N TYR A 67 -0.35 -12.89 1.94
CA TYR A 67 -1.37 -13.65 1.21
C TYR A 67 -0.83 -14.10 -0.15
N GLU A 68 -0.12 -13.24 -0.87
CA GLU A 68 0.56 -13.58 -2.14
C GLU A 68 1.63 -14.66 -1.95
N TYR A 69 2.44 -14.58 -0.88
CA TYR A 69 3.45 -15.59 -0.55
C TYR A 69 2.83 -16.96 -0.20
N ASN A 70 1.65 -16.97 0.41
CA ASN A 70 0.95 -18.18 0.84
C ASN A 70 -0.07 -18.69 -0.19
N ASP A 71 -0.01 -18.23 -1.45
CA ASP A 71 -0.95 -18.60 -2.52
C ASP A 71 -2.43 -18.38 -2.17
N ALA A 72 -2.73 -17.32 -1.39
CA ALA A 72 -4.08 -17.00 -0.90
C ALA A 72 -4.54 -15.58 -1.28
N LEU A 73 -3.93 -14.97 -2.29
CA LEU A 73 -4.15 -13.54 -2.62
C LEU A 73 -5.61 -13.18 -2.94
N ASP A 74 -6.40 -14.12 -3.43
CA ASP A 74 -7.83 -13.98 -3.73
C ASP A 74 -8.69 -13.71 -2.49
N GLU A 75 -8.29 -14.19 -1.32
CA GLU A 75 -8.99 -13.95 -0.05
C GLU A 75 -8.71 -12.55 0.53
N PHE A 76 -7.60 -11.91 0.13
CA PHE A 76 -7.11 -10.67 0.76
C PHE A 76 -8.14 -9.54 0.73
N VAL A 77 -8.75 -9.30 -0.44
CA VAL A 77 -9.68 -8.17 -0.62
C VAL A 77 -10.92 -8.35 0.25
N GLY A 78 -11.42 -9.57 0.40
CA GLY A 78 -12.57 -9.84 1.27
C GLY A 78 -12.25 -9.60 2.75
N ASN A 79 -11.08 -10.07 3.20
CA ASN A 79 -10.69 -10.03 4.60
C ASN A 79 -10.28 -8.62 5.10
N TYR A 80 -9.84 -7.74 4.20
CA TYR A 80 -9.36 -6.39 4.55
C TYR A 80 -10.14 -5.25 3.86
N HIS A 81 -11.37 -5.53 3.40
CA HIS A 81 -12.15 -4.52 2.67
C HIS A 81 -12.46 -3.29 3.53
N GLU A 82 -12.67 -3.46 4.84
CA GLU A 82 -12.95 -2.36 5.76
C GLU A 82 -11.76 -1.42 5.89
N GLU A 83 -10.55 -1.95 6.12
CA GLU A 83 -9.32 -1.17 6.23
C GLU A 83 -8.95 -0.47 4.93
N ILE A 84 -9.14 -1.14 3.79
CA ILE A 84 -8.94 -0.52 2.47
C ILE A 84 -9.91 0.66 2.29
N ASN A 85 -11.18 0.49 2.64
CA ASN A 85 -12.18 1.55 2.54
C ASN A 85 -11.88 2.72 3.49
N MET A 86 -11.42 2.45 4.71
CA MET A 86 -11.00 3.50 5.65
C MET A 86 -9.87 4.37 5.08
N LEU A 87 -8.84 3.73 4.52
CA LEU A 87 -7.75 4.46 3.86
C LEU A 87 -8.22 5.23 2.62
N TYR A 88 -9.13 4.64 1.82
CA TYR A 88 -9.73 5.33 0.70
C TYR A 88 -10.52 6.57 1.12
N VAL A 89 -11.30 6.50 2.21
CA VAL A 89 -12.02 7.66 2.73
C VAL A 89 -11.05 8.73 3.22
N GLN A 90 -9.98 8.33 3.92
CA GLN A 90 -8.97 9.24 4.45
C GLN A 90 -8.20 9.98 3.35
N TYR A 91 -7.73 9.27 2.32
CA TYR A 91 -6.84 9.85 1.30
C TYR A 91 -7.52 10.17 -0.03
N GLY A 92 -8.57 9.45 -0.39
CA GLY A 92 -9.29 9.59 -1.64
C GLY A 92 -10.22 10.80 -1.66
N LEU A 93 -10.92 11.09 -0.56
CA LEU A 93 -11.90 12.19 -0.52
C LEU A 93 -11.25 13.57 -0.32
N GLU A 94 -10.05 13.64 0.25
CA GLU A 94 -9.29 14.91 0.35
C GLU A 94 -8.84 15.41 -1.04
N GLY A 95 -8.82 14.55 -2.06
CA GLY A 95 -8.47 14.92 -3.44
C GLY A 95 -9.58 15.60 -4.23
N ASP A 96 -10.85 15.35 -3.89
CA ASP A 96 -12.02 15.84 -4.65
C ASP A 96 -12.58 17.16 -4.11
N ALA A 97 -12.08 17.66 -2.97
CA ALA A 97 -12.59 18.86 -2.31
C ALA A 97 -12.01 20.19 -2.84
N ASP A 98 -10.98 20.17 -3.71
CA ASP A 98 -10.35 21.39 -4.28
C ASP A 98 -11.01 21.90 -5.58
N ASP A 99 -11.93 21.13 -6.17
CA ASP A 99 -12.64 21.50 -7.41
C ASP A 99 -13.87 22.42 -7.17
N ASN A 100 -14.17 22.77 -5.92
CA ASN A 100 -15.28 23.67 -5.57
C ASN A 100 -14.79 25.07 -5.16
N LYS A 101 -13.93 25.69 -5.98
CA LYS A 101 -13.65 27.13 -5.86
C LYS A 101 -14.83 27.90 -6.48
N PRO A 102 -15.50 28.81 -5.74
CA PRO A 102 -16.56 29.62 -6.34
C PRO A 102 -15.93 30.46 -7.46
N GLU A 103 -16.45 30.32 -8.68
CA GLU A 103 -16.15 31.24 -9.76
C GLU A 103 -16.49 32.65 -9.28
N THR A 104 -15.47 33.47 -9.03
CA THR A 104 -15.67 34.90 -8.86
C THR A 104 -16.04 35.47 -10.22
N GLY A 105 -17.32 35.44 -10.54
CA GLY A 105 -17.90 36.24 -11.62
C GLY A 105 -17.68 37.72 -11.30
N GLN A 106 -16.82 38.36 -12.07
CA GLN A 106 -16.76 39.82 -12.17
C GLN A 106 -17.51 40.20 -13.46
N GLU A 107 -18.71 40.74 -13.31
CA GLU A 107 -19.34 41.64 -14.28
C GLU A 107 -18.92 43.09 -13.99
#